data_AF-A0A3B9XI03-F1
#
_entry.id   AF-A0A3B9XI03-F1
#
_cell.length_a   1.000
_cell.length_b   1.000
_cell.length_c   1.000
_cell.angle_alpha   90.00
_cell.angle_beta   90.00
_cell.angle_gamma   90.00
#
_symmetry.space_group_name_H-M   'P 1'
#
loop_
_entity.id
_entity.type
_entity.pdbx_description
1 polymer ?
#
loop_
_entity_poly.entity_id
_entity_poly.type
_entity_poly.pdbx_seq_one_letter_code
_entity_poly.pdbx_strand_id
1 'polypeptide(L)'
;FLLHDMGEGLADGRSDFRASGRDWKTRALWGIGLTKVINPRAGFLHDGRARTLEEAILWHGGESKLSRELFTKLSKSQRDSLISFLKSL
;
A
#
# COMPACT_ATOMS: atom_id res chain seq x y z
N PHE A 1 15.70 -9.78 4.73
CA PHE A 1 15.03 -8.64 4.06
C PHE A 1 13.75 -8.33 4.83
N LEU A 2 13.34 -7.05 4.89
CA LEU A 2 12.06 -6.66 5.50
C LEU A 2 10.97 -6.85 4.43
N LEU A 3 10.57 -8.10 4.25
CA LEU A 3 9.48 -8.51 3.38
C LEU A 3 8.17 -8.39 4.14
N HIS A 4 7.12 -8.10 3.40
CA HIS A 4 5.75 -7.97 3.87
C HIS A 4 4.86 -8.85 3.03
N ASP A 5 4.06 -9.72 3.68
CA ASP A 5 3.05 -10.51 2.98
C ASP A 5 1.88 -9.59 2.60
N MET A 6 1.78 -9.26 1.31
CA MET A 6 0.75 -8.40 0.73
C MET A 6 -0.60 -9.13 0.54
N GLY A 7 -0.64 -10.45 0.77
CA GLY A 7 -1.81 -11.31 0.57
C GLY A 7 -1.98 -11.82 -0.86
N GLU A 8 -2.85 -12.83 -1.01
CA GLU A 8 -3.08 -13.53 -2.27
C GLU A 8 -3.58 -12.61 -3.41
N GLY A 9 -4.42 -11.62 -3.10
CA GLY A 9 -4.92 -10.66 -4.10
C GLY A 9 -3.84 -9.74 -4.72
N LEU A 10 -2.66 -9.71 -4.12
CA LEU A 10 -1.48 -8.97 -4.56
C LEU A 10 -0.29 -9.91 -4.83
N ALA A 11 -0.56 -11.22 -5.02
CA ALA A 11 0.47 -12.15 -5.43
C ALA A 11 0.80 -11.98 -6.93
N ASP A 12 2.08 -11.97 -7.29
CA ASP A 12 2.51 -11.96 -8.71
C ASP A 12 2.81 -13.37 -9.28
N GLY A 13 2.66 -14.40 -8.44
CA GLY A 13 2.90 -15.81 -8.79
C GLY A 13 4.38 -16.16 -9.00
N ARG A 14 5.33 -15.26 -8.69
CA ARG A 14 6.76 -15.48 -8.86
C ARG A 14 7.43 -15.64 -7.50
N SER A 15 8.06 -16.79 -7.27
CA SER A 15 8.91 -16.98 -6.09
C SER A 15 10.34 -16.57 -6.38
N ASP A 16 11.01 -15.95 -5.40
CA ASP A 16 12.42 -15.59 -5.46
C ASP A 16 13.13 -16.03 -4.17
N PHE A 17 13.96 -17.07 -4.26
CA PHE A 17 14.55 -17.78 -3.11
C PHE A 17 13.51 -18.15 -2.03
N ARG A 18 13.50 -17.42 -0.91
CA ARG A 18 12.59 -17.64 0.23
C ARG A 18 11.35 -16.74 0.18
N ALA A 19 11.28 -15.81 -0.76
CA ALA A 19 10.12 -14.96 -0.98
C ALA A 19 9.13 -15.68 -1.89
N SER A 20 7.88 -15.76 -1.46
CA SER A 20 6.74 -16.14 -2.30
C SER A 20 6.28 -14.94 -3.13
N GLY A 21 5.39 -15.17 -4.10
CA GLY A 21 4.83 -14.06 -4.90
C GLY A 21 3.99 -13.05 -4.10
N ARG A 22 3.69 -13.34 -2.82
CA ARG A 22 3.00 -12.43 -1.90
C ARG A 22 3.98 -11.52 -1.14
N ASP A 23 5.26 -11.86 -1.13
CA ASP A 23 6.25 -11.20 -0.29
C ASP A 23 6.90 -10.03 -1.02
N TRP A 24 6.61 -8.82 -0.56
CA TRP A 24 7.13 -7.60 -1.16
C TRP A 24 7.94 -6.80 -0.15
N LYS A 25 9.00 -6.13 -0.62
CA LYS A 25 9.79 -5.25 0.24
C LYS A 25 8.95 -4.06 0.71
N THR A 26 8.93 -3.82 2.01
CA THR A 26 8.35 -2.60 2.57
C THR A 26 9.13 -1.38 2.09
N ARG A 27 8.48 -0.50 1.31
CA ARG A 27 9.06 0.75 0.83
C ARG A 27 8.95 1.83 1.91
N ALA A 28 9.93 2.72 1.97
CA ALA A 28 9.83 3.91 2.81
C ALA A 28 8.69 4.81 2.30
N LEU A 29 7.98 5.46 3.23
CA LEU A 29 6.87 6.36 2.91
C LEU A 29 7.30 7.82 2.71
N TRP A 30 8.54 8.18 3.04
CA TRP A 30 9.05 9.53 2.76
C TRP A 30 8.97 9.81 1.26
N GLY A 31 8.28 10.90 0.90
CA GLY A 31 8.09 11.42 -0.44
C GLY A 31 6.89 10.80 -1.13
N ILE A 32 6.10 9.96 -0.44
CA ILE A 32 4.95 9.29 -1.06
C ILE A 32 3.91 10.31 -1.53
N GLY A 33 3.77 11.45 -0.83
CA GLY A 33 2.91 12.55 -1.25
C GLY A 33 3.30 13.18 -2.59
N LEU A 34 4.59 13.10 -2.97
CA LEU A 34 5.11 13.67 -4.21
C LEU A 34 4.92 12.76 -5.43
N THR A 35 4.53 11.50 -5.25
CA THR A 35 4.41 10.49 -6.33
C THR A 35 3.61 11.03 -7.53
N LYS A 36 2.45 11.63 -7.27
CA LYS A 36 1.55 12.16 -8.31
C LYS A 36 1.98 13.52 -8.84
N VAL A 37 2.74 14.29 -8.06
CA VAL A 37 3.35 15.56 -8.49
C VAL A 37 4.44 15.28 -9.52
N ILE A 38 5.27 14.26 -9.26
CA ILE A 38 6.36 13.85 -10.15
C ILE A 38 5.82 13.15 -11.40
N ASN A 39 4.84 12.26 -11.24
CA ASN A 39 4.21 11.56 -12.35
C ASN A 39 2.69 11.42 -12.10
N PRO A 40 1.86 12.23 -12.78
CA PRO A 40 0.40 12.16 -12.64
C PRO A 40 -0.19 10.78 -12.95
N ARG A 41 0.49 9.98 -13.79
CA ARG A 41 0.07 8.63 -14.18
C ARG A 41 0.60 7.52 -13.27
N ALA A 42 1.47 7.81 -12.29
CA ALA A 42 2.02 6.79 -11.41
C ALA A 42 0.94 6.16 -10.53
N GLY A 43 0.96 4.84 -10.35
CA GLY A 43 0.14 4.12 -9.36
C GLY A 43 0.93 3.78 -8.09
N PHE A 44 0.20 3.33 -7.07
CA PHE A 44 0.73 2.78 -5.83
C PHE A 44 0.66 1.24 -5.86
N LEU A 45 1.33 0.61 -4.88
CA LEU A 45 1.63 -0.83 -4.85
C LEU A 45 2.67 -1.24 -5.89
N HIS A 46 3.20 -2.45 -5.78
CA HIS A 46 4.29 -2.92 -6.63
C HIS A 46 3.89 -3.07 -8.11
N ASP A 47 2.61 -3.28 -8.38
CA ASP A 47 2.06 -3.43 -9.73
C ASP A 47 1.36 -2.16 -10.24
N GLY A 48 1.36 -1.08 -9.45
CA GLY A 48 0.78 0.20 -9.80
C GLY A 48 -0.75 0.22 -9.93
N ARG A 49 -1.48 -0.80 -9.45
CA ARG A 49 -2.95 -0.86 -9.66
C ARG A 49 -3.72 0.22 -8.90
N ALA A 50 -3.20 0.68 -7.77
CA ALA A 50 -3.89 1.63 -6.91
C ALA A 50 -3.66 3.07 -7.39
N ARG A 51 -4.74 3.81 -7.65
CA ARG A 51 -4.69 5.19 -8.13
C ARG A 51 -4.55 6.20 -7.00
N THR A 52 -4.97 5.83 -5.80
CA THR A 52 -4.90 6.64 -4.59
C THR A 52 -4.29 5.87 -3.41
N LEU A 53 -3.91 6.59 -2.36
CA LEU A 53 -3.41 5.99 -1.12
C LEU A 53 -4.52 5.20 -0.40
N GLU A 54 -5.76 5.67 -0.45
CA GLU A 54 -6.92 4.93 0.06
C GLU A 54 -7.10 3.60 -0.66
N GLU A 55 -7.06 3.60 -2.00
CA GLU A 55 -7.12 2.37 -2.79
C GLU A 55 -5.98 1.43 -2.40
N ALA A 56 -4.75 1.96 -2.27
CA ALA A 56 -3.61 1.15 -1.85
C ALA A 56 -3.85 0.48 -0.49
N ILE A 57 -4.32 1.23 0.52
CA ILE A 57 -4.65 0.69 1.85
C ILE A 57 -5.72 -0.42 1.75
N LEU A 58 -6.76 -0.21 0.93
CA LEU A 58 -7.86 -1.17 0.79
C LEU A 58 -7.46 -2.45 0.03
N TRP A 59 -6.45 -2.38 -0.84
CA TRP A 59 -5.90 -3.55 -1.52
C TRP A 59 -5.01 -4.43 -0.64
N HIS A 60 -4.43 -3.89 0.44
CA HIS A 60 -3.53 -4.66 1.30
C HIS A 60 -4.24 -5.84 1.97
N GLY A 61 -3.70 -7.04 1.80
CA GLY A 61 -4.10 -8.25 2.48
C GLY A 61 -3.02 -8.73 3.46
N GLY A 62 -2.91 -10.05 3.60
CA GLY A 62 -1.83 -10.71 4.35
C GLY A 62 -1.65 -10.13 5.76
N GLU A 63 -0.42 -9.73 6.06
CA GLU A 63 -0.04 -9.14 7.35
C GLU A 63 -0.77 -7.81 7.63
N SER A 64 -1.15 -7.05 6.59
CA SER A 64 -1.84 -5.76 6.72
C SER A 64 -3.36 -5.86 6.84
N LYS A 65 -3.93 -7.08 6.86
CA LYS A 65 -5.38 -7.30 6.90
C LYS A 65 -6.06 -6.56 8.07
N LEU A 66 -5.49 -6.64 9.27
CA LEU A 66 -6.03 -5.96 10.46
C LEU A 66 -6.01 -4.43 10.28
N SER A 67 -4.91 -3.86 9.80
CA SER A 67 -4.78 -2.42 9.55
C SER A 67 -5.80 -1.93 8.52
N ARG A 68 -6.02 -2.71 7.45
CA ARG A 68 -7.08 -2.43 6.46
C ARG A 68 -8.46 -2.43 7.12
N GLU A 69 -8.79 -3.45 7.92
CA GLU A 69 -10.08 -3.53 8.60
C GLU A 69 -10.30 -2.36 9.57
N LEU A 70 -9.27 -1.96 10.32
CA LEU A 70 -9.33 -0.77 11.17
C LEU A 70 -9.55 0.50 10.36
N PHE A 71 -8.87 0.65 9.21
CA PHE A 71 -9.11 1.77 8.29
C PHE A 71 -10.57 1.83 7.81
N THR A 72 -11.18 0.68 7.48
CA THR A 72 -12.60 0.63 7.09
C THR A 72 -13.57 1.00 8.21
N LYS A 73 -13.14 0.96 9.47
CA LYS A 73 -13.95 1.37 10.64
C LYS A 73 -13.80 2.85 10.97
N LEU A 74 -12.79 3.54 10.41
CA LEU A 74 -12.63 4.98 10.61
C LEU A 74 -13.79 5.76 10.00
N SER A 75 -14.17 6.86 10.68
CA SER A 75 -15.03 7.88 10.10
C SER A 75 -14.35 8.54 8.89
N LYS A 76 -15.13 9.19 8.04
CA LYS A 76 -14.60 9.92 6.88
C LYS A 76 -13.53 10.93 7.28
N SER A 77 -13.78 11.74 8.31
CA SER A 77 -12.83 12.75 8.81
C SER A 77 -11.49 12.12 9.24
N GLN A 78 -11.54 11.00 9.96
CA GLN A 78 -10.33 10.28 10.37
C GLN A 78 -9.55 9.71 9.18
N ARG A 79 -10.24 9.19 8.15
CA ARG A 79 -9.58 8.74 6.91
C ARG A 79 -8.93 9.92 6.20
N ASP A 80 -9.63 11.04 6.07
CA ASP A 80 -9.11 12.26 5.42
C ASP A 80 -7.87 12.78 6.15
N SER A 81 -7.85 12.77 7.49
CA SER A 81 -6.68 13.13 8.30
C SER A 81 -5.51 12.18 8.07
N LEU A 82 -5.74 10.87 8.08
CA LEU A 82 -4.68 9.88 7.83
C LEU A 82 -4.08 10.04 6.42
N ILE A 83 -4.91 10.24 5.41
CA ILE A 83 -4.44 10.43 4.04
C ILE A 83 -3.67 11.74 3.90
N SER A 84 -4.12 12.80 4.57
CA SER A 84 -3.41 14.08 4.59
C SER A 84 -2.04 13.94 5.24
N PHE A 85 -1.95 13.21 6.35
CA PHE A 85 -0.67 12.88 6.97
C PHE A 85 0.25 12.12 6.01
N LEU A 86 -0.23 11.06 5.35
CA LEU A 86 0.57 10.31 4.37
C LEU A 86 1.04 11.19 3.21
N LYS A 87 0.22 12.14 2.75
CA LYS A 87 0.58 13.11 1.70
C LYS A 87 1.62 14.14 2.16
N SER A 88 1.80 14.33 3.47
CA SER A 88 2.82 15.23 4.03
C SER A 88 4.20 14.57 4.24
N LEU A 89 4.28 13.26 4.05
CA LEU A 89 5.54 12.49 4.07
C LEU A 89 6.25 12.61 2.72
#